data_AF-A0A370CB30-F1
#
_entry.id   AF-A0A370CB30-F1
#
_cell.length_a   1.000
_cell.length_b   1.000
_cell.length_c   1.000
_cell.angle_alpha   90.00
_cell.angle_beta   90.00
_cell.angle_gamma   90.00
#
_symmetry.space_group_name_H-M   'P 1'
#
loop_
_entity.id
_entity.type
_entity.pdbx_description
1 polymer ?
#
loop_
_entity_poly.entity_id
_entity_poly.type
_entity_poly.pdbx_seq_one_letter_code
_entity_poly.pdbx_strand_id
1 'polypeptide(L)'
;MATRRSAPKSPSPKDVVASSGSPKPSDSDVTPAVPTNVIMKLLGFSVAMVVIPIGMYFVTVDFGASATVGGIVAAIMANVVLFAYIYVAWKDDQAEREADAKYKEKKAQ
;
A
#
# COMPACT_ATOMS: atom_id res chain seq x y z
N MET A 1 -10.04 -11.27 -70.36
CA MET A 1 -9.62 -9.87 -70.60
C MET A 1 -10.87 -9.01 -70.68
N ALA A 2 -11.21 -8.26 -69.62
CA ALA A 2 -12.04 -7.03 -69.62
C ALA A 2 -12.49 -6.69 -68.19
N THR A 3 -11.95 -5.59 -67.68
CA THR A 3 -12.18 -4.97 -66.37
C THR A 3 -13.49 -4.17 -66.37
N ARG A 4 -14.28 -4.21 -65.28
CA ARG A 4 -15.02 -3.02 -64.78
C ARG A 4 -15.04 -3.03 -63.26
N ARG A 5 -14.24 -2.14 -62.66
CA ARG A 5 -14.30 -1.78 -61.23
C ARG A 5 -15.54 -0.90 -61.02
N SER A 6 -16.50 -1.36 -60.21
CA SER A 6 -17.53 -0.49 -59.63
C SER A 6 -16.96 0.16 -58.37
N ALA A 7 -16.85 1.48 -58.38
CA ALA A 7 -16.38 2.27 -57.25
C ALA A 7 -17.35 2.17 -56.06
N PRO A 8 -16.89 1.92 -54.82
CA PRO A 8 -17.70 2.23 -53.65
C PRO A 8 -17.72 3.75 -53.46
N LYS A 9 -18.94 4.27 -53.37
CA LYS A 9 -19.29 5.66 -53.12
C LYS A 9 -18.55 6.20 -51.89
N SER A 10 -17.76 7.25 -52.09
CA SER A 10 -17.13 8.00 -51.00
C SER A 10 -18.19 8.50 -50.00
N PRO A 11 -18.08 8.21 -48.69
CA PRO A 11 -18.95 8.81 -47.71
C PRO A 11 -18.66 10.30 -47.62
N SER A 12 -19.74 11.08 -47.53
CA SER A 12 -19.68 12.54 -47.47
C SER A 12 -19.18 12.98 -46.08
N PRO A 13 -18.52 14.15 -45.94
CA PRO A 13 -17.95 14.62 -44.66
C PRO A 13 -18.95 14.84 -43.51
N LYS A 14 -20.23 14.56 -43.74
CA LYS A 14 -21.32 14.82 -42.79
C LYS A 14 -21.58 13.64 -41.85
N ASP A 15 -21.09 12.45 -42.18
CA ASP A 15 -21.29 11.24 -41.37
C ASP A 15 -20.17 11.00 -40.33
N VAL A 16 -19.14 11.86 -40.30
CA VAL A 16 -18.01 11.73 -39.36
C VAL A 16 -18.24 12.50 -38.04
N VAL A 17 -19.36 13.22 -37.90
CA VAL A 17 -19.59 14.15 -36.78
C VAL A 17 -20.53 13.61 -35.70
N ALA A 18 -21.11 12.41 -35.88
CA ALA A 18 -22.07 11.85 -34.93
C ALA A 18 -21.56 10.57 -34.22
N SER A 19 -20.34 10.60 -33.70
CA SER A 19 -19.98 9.76 -32.55
C SER A 19 -18.77 10.34 -31.79
N SER A 20 -18.80 11.64 -31.54
CA SER A 20 -18.05 12.21 -30.41
C SER A 20 -18.95 12.12 -29.17
N GLY A 21 -19.26 10.89 -28.77
CA GLY A 21 -19.64 10.63 -27.39
C GLY A 21 -18.45 11.05 -26.55
N SER A 22 -18.50 12.27 -26.01
CA SER A 22 -17.53 12.77 -25.06
C SER A 22 -17.29 11.66 -24.02
N PRO A 23 -16.05 11.23 -23.76
CA PRO A 23 -15.83 10.35 -22.62
C PRO A 23 -16.32 11.14 -21.41
N LYS A 24 -17.42 10.68 -20.80
CA LYS A 24 -17.78 11.11 -19.44
C LYS A 24 -16.49 11.05 -18.63
N PRO A 25 -16.20 12.03 -17.76
CA PRO A 25 -15.08 11.89 -16.83
C PRO A 25 -15.36 10.61 -16.05
N SER A 26 -14.63 9.56 -16.39
CA SER A 26 -14.61 8.33 -15.61
C SER A 26 -13.97 8.75 -14.30
N ASP A 27 -14.82 8.92 -13.28
CA ASP A 27 -14.38 9.13 -11.90
C ASP A 27 -13.28 8.10 -11.65
N SER A 28 -12.05 8.61 -11.59
CA SER A 28 -10.89 7.79 -11.31
C SER A 28 -11.08 7.39 -9.86
N ASP A 29 -11.43 6.14 -9.62
CA ASP A 29 -11.59 5.62 -8.27
C ASP A 29 -10.23 5.74 -7.56
N VAL A 30 -10.12 6.78 -6.71
CA VAL A 30 -8.96 7.07 -5.88
C VAL A 30 -9.10 6.45 -4.49
N THR A 31 -10.05 5.53 -4.30
CA THR A 31 -10.15 4.78 -3.05
C THR A 31 -8.83 4.05 -2.84
N PRO A 32 -8.20 4.15 -1.65
CA PRO A 32 -6.91 3.55 -1.40
C PRO A 32 -6.95 2.05 -1.70
N ALA A 33 -6.16 1.62 -2.70
CA ALA A 33 -6.04 0.20 -3.07
C ALA A 33 -5.43 -0.66 -1.95
N VAL A 34 -4.84 -0.03 -0.93
CA VAL A 34 -4.21 -0.68 0.22
C VAL A 34 -5.09 -0.49 1.46
N PRO A 35 -5.41 -1.56 2.20
CA PRO A 35 -6.25 -1.47 3.40
C PRO A 35 -5.72 -0.46 4.43
N THR A 36 -6.60 0.36 5.01
CA THR A 36 -6.22 1.41 5.98
C THR A 36 -5.46 0.88 7.20
N ASN A 37 -5.74 -0.36 7.63
CA ASN A 37 -5.01 -1.01 8.71
C ASN A 37 -3.51 -1.14 8.39
N VAL A 38 -3.18 -1.49 7.14
CA VAL A 38 -1.78 -1.59 6.68
C VAL A 38 -1.14 -0.21 6.69
N ILE A 39 -1.84 0.82 6.20
CA ILE A 39 -1.34 2.19 6.19
C ILE A 39 -0.98 2.66 7.61
N MET A 40 -1.86 2.41 8.59
CA MET A 40 -1.61 2.78 9.98
C MET A 40 -0.40 2.04 10.58
N LYS A 41 -0.22 0.76 10.27
CA LYS A 41 0.95 -0.02 10.72
C LYS A 41 2.24 0.50 10.10
N LEU A 42 2.25 0.74 8.79
CA LEU A 42 3.43 1.27 8.10
C LEU A 42 3.81 2.65 8.65
N LEU A 43 2.82 3.53 8.86
CA LEU A 43 3.06 4.85 9.45
C LEU A 43 3.58 4.74 10.88
N GLY A 44 2.95 3.90 11.71
CA GLY A 44 3.36 3.69 13.10
C GLY A 44 4.78 3.17 13.22
N PHE A 45 5.16 2.18 12.41
CA PHE A 45 6.53 1.67 12.38
C PHE A 45 7.54 2.67 11.83
N SER A 46 7.15 3.47 10.84
CA SER A 46 8.00 4.54 10.31
C SER A 46 8.35 5.56 11.39
N VAL A 47 7.35 5.99 12.16
CA VAL A 47 7.56 6.90 13.29
C VAL A 47 8.39 6.21 14.38
N ALA A 48 8.06 4.96 14.72
CA ALA A 48 8.75 4.20 15.75
C ALA A 48 10.25 4.03 15.46
N MET A 49 10.62 3.79 14.20
CA MET A 49 12.03 3.61 13.80
C MET A 49 12.88 4.86 14.04
N VAL A 50 12.28 6.05 14.00
CA VAL A 50 12.96 7.32 14.29
C VAL A 50 12.88 7.63 15.77
N VAL A 51 11.68 7.62 16.34
CA VAL A 51 11.41 8.12 17.69
C VAL A 51 12.00 7.21 18.77
N ILE A 52 11.91 5.88 18.63
CA ILE A 52 12.33 4.97 19.69
C ILE A 52 13.86 4.96 19.85
N PRO A 53 14.69 4.77 18.80
CA PRO A 53 16.14 4.77 18.96
C PRO A 53 16.68 6.13 19.39
N ILE A 54 16.19 7.22 18.79
CA ILE A 54 16.62 8.59 19.13
C ILE A 54 16.14 8.98 20.52
N GLY A 55 14.89 8.67 20.86
CA GLY A 55 14.34 8.90 22.19
C GLY A 55 15.15 8.18 23.25
N MET A 56 15.47 6.89 23.02
CA MET A 56 16.24 6.12 23.99
C MET A 56 17.69 6.61 24.12
N TYR A 57 18.30 7.14 23.04
CA TYR A 57 19.59 7.82 23.12
C TYR A 57 19.53 8.97 24.14
N PHE A 58 18.60 9.91 23.96
CA PHE A 58 18.52 11.08 24.82
C PHE A 58 18.14 10.73 26.25
N VAL A 59 17.20 9.80 26.45
CA VAL A 59 16.87 9.26 27.77
C VAL A 59 18.13 8.72 28.45
N THR A 60 18.92 7.91 27.74
CA THR A 60 20.15 7.31 28.29
C THR A 60 21.20 8.36 28.65
N VAL A 61 21.37 9.39 27.81
CA VAL A 61 22.31 10.50 28.08
C VAL A 61 21.84 11.38 29.25
N ASP A 62 20.54 11.63 29.37
CA ASP A 62 19.95 12.39 30.48
C ASP A 62 20.17 11.70 31.84
N PHE A 63 20.22 10.35 31.84
CA PHE A 63 20.64 9.55 32.99
C PHE A 63 22.16 9.57 33.28
N GLY A 64 22.93 10.44 32.62
CA GLY A 64 24.36 10.64 32.87
C GLY A 64 25.28 9.67 32.15
N ALA A 65 24.76 8.87 31.20
CA ALA A 65 25.60 8.01 30.38
C ALA A 65 26.34 8.82 29.30
N SER A 66 27.50 8.32 28.86
CA SER A 66 28.24 8.93 27.75
C SER A 66 27.50 8.76 26.42
N ALA A 67 27.80 9.64 25.46
CA ALA A 67 27.22 9.56 24.11
C ALA A 67 27.44 8.19 23.44
N THR A 68 28.58 7.55 23.69
CA THR A 68 28.87 6.20 23.17
C THR A 68 27.91 5.16 23.72
N VAL A 69 27.64 5.19 25.04
CA VAL A 69 26.69 4.25 25.67
C VAL A 69 25.27 4.53 25.16
N GLY A 70 24.87 5.80 25.06
CA GLY A 70 23.59 6.18 24.47
C GLY A 70 23.43 5.68 23.04
N GLY A 71 24.49 5.77 22.22
CA GLY A 71 24.50 5.26 20.85
C GLY A 71 24.36 3.73 20.78
N ILE A 72 25.03 3.00 21.68
CA ILE A 72 24.89 1.54 21.78
C ILE A 72 23.45 1.16 22.17
N VAL A 73 22.87 1.85 23.15
CA VAL A 73 21.48 1.62 23.56
C VAL A 73 20.52 1.89 22.40
N ALA A 74 20.72 2.98 21.66
CA ALA A 74 19.92 3.28 20.48
C ALA A 74 20.00 2.17 19.41
N ALA A 75 21.20 1.64 19.15
CA ALA A 75 21.39 0.53 18.20
C ALA A 75 20.68 -0.76 18.66
N ILE A 76 20.70 -1.06 19.96
CA ILE A 76 19.94 -2.18 20.52
C ILE A 76 18.44 -1.95 20.33
N MET A 77 17.95 -0.75 20.64
CA MET A 77 16.52 -0.41 20.50
C MET A 77 16.05 -0.46 19.04
N ALA A 78 16.89 -0.09 18.07
CA ALA A 78 16.55 -0.25 16.65
C ALA A 78 16.28 -1.72 16.28
N ASN A 79 17.08 -2.66 16.81
CA ASN A 79 16.83 -4.09 16.62
C ASN A 79 15.55 -4.56 17.34
N VAL A 80 15.24 -3.99 18.52
CA VAL A 80 13.97 -4.26 19.21
C VAL A 80 12.78 -3.83 18.35
N VAL A 81 12.84 -2.66 17.69
CA VAL A 81 11.80 -2.21 16.75
C VAL A 81 11.65 -3.20 15.59
N LEU A 82 12.76 -3.70 15.05
CA LEU A 82 12.73 -4.73 14.00
C LEU A 82 12.04 -6.01 14.48
N PHE A 83 12.37 -6.52 15.67
CA PHE A 83 11.70 -7.69 16.23
C PHE A 83 10.21 -7.45 16.46
N ALA A 84 9.84 -6.27 16.95
CA ALA A 84 8.44 -5.90 17.13
C ALA A 84 7.68 -5.89 15.79
N TYR A 85 8.31 -5.42 14.71
CA TYR A 85 7.74 -5.46 13.35
C TYR A 85 7.44 -6.89 12.91
N ILE A 86 8.41 -7.80 13.05
CA ILE A 86 8.25 -9.22 12.70
C ILE A 86 7.14 -9.85 13.53
N TYR A 87 7.10 -9.58 14.83
CA TYR A 87 6.09 -10.11 15.73
C TYR A 87 4.67 -9.65 15.35
N VAL A 88 4.49 -8.35 15.07
CA VAL A 88 3.20 -7.81 14.64
C VAL A 88 2.78 -8.39 13.29
N ALA A 89 3.71 -8.55 12.35
CA ALA A 89 3.44 -9.18 11.06
C ALA A 89 2.98 -10.64 11.22
N TRP A 90 3.62 -11.40 12.11
CA TRP A 90 3.22 -12.77 12.40
C TRP A 90 1.84 -12.86 13.04
N LYS A 91 1.52 -11.97 13.99
CA LYS A 91 0.17 -11.90 14.57
C LYS A 91 -0.90 -11.57 13.53
N ASP A 92 -0.57 -10.72 12.56
CA ASP A 92 -1.51 -10.37 11.48
C ASP A 92 -1.76 -11.57 10.57
N ASP A 93 -0.70 -12.30 10.18
CA ASP A 93 -0.79 -13.51 9.37
C ASP A 93 -1.61 -14.61 10.08
N GLN A 94 -1.47 -14.75 11.40
CA GLN A 94 -2.32 -15.66 12.18
C GLN A 94 -3.80 -15.26 12.17
N ALA A 95 -4.08 -13.96 12.39
CA ALA A 95 -5.45 -13.46 12.44
C ALA A 95 -6.19 -13.64 11.09
N GLU A 96 -5.48 -13.45 9.98
CA GLU A 96 -6.01 -13.66 8.63
C GLU A 96 -6.35 -15.14 8.39
N ARG A 97 -5.46 -16.06 8.76
CA ARG A 97 -5.69 -17.51 8.65
C ARG A 97 -6.89 -17.99 9.48
N GLU A 98 -7.06 -17.45 10.69
CA GLU A 98 -8.22 -17.78 11.53
C GLU A 98 -9.53 -17.23 10.96
N ALA A 99 -9.52 -16.04 10.38
CA ALA A 99 -10.69 -15.45 9.73
C ALA A 99 -11.11 -16.29 8.51
N ASP A 100 -10.14 -16.71 7.70
CA ASP A 100 -10.37 -17.57 6.54
C ASP A 100 -10.90 -18.96 6.90
N ALA A 101 -10.37 -19.57 7.98
CA ALA A 101 -10.87 -20.84 8.48
C ALA A 101 -12.35 -20.74 8.89
N LYS A 102 -12.69 -19.71 9.67
CA LYS A 102 -14.08 -19.45 10.11
C LYS A 102 -15.01 -19.17 8.94
N TYR A 103 -14.55 -18.47 7.90
CA TYR A 103 -15.34 -18.21 6.70
C TYR A 103 -15.62 -19.49 5.90
N LYS A 104 -14.64 -20.38 5.80
CA LYS A 104 -14.79 -21.69 5.15
C LYS A 104 -15.76 -22.60 5.90
N GLU A 105 -15.70 -22.64 7.23
CA GLU A 105 -16.65 -23.42 8.06
C GLU A 105 -18.10 -22.95 7.89
N LYS A 106 -18.34 -21.64 7.88
CA LYS A 106 -19.69 -21.07 7.67
C LYS A 106 -20.28 -21.31 6.28
N LYS A 107 -19.44 -21.56 5.27
CA LYS A 107 -19.91 -21.94 3.92
C LYS A 107 -20.18 -23.43 3.75
N ALA A 108 -19.69 -24.26 4.68
CA ALA A 108 -19.83 -25.71 4.64
C ALA A 108 -21.03 -26.23 5.48
N GLN A 109 -21.63 -25.37 6.32
CA GLN A 109 -22.94 -25.58 6.97
C GLN A 109 -24.06 -24.99 6.12
#